data_AF-A0A1V3WF36-F1
#
_entry.id   AF-A0A1V3WF36-F1
#
_cell.length_a   1.000
_cell.length_b   1.000
_cell.length_c   1.000
_cell.angle_alpha   90.00
_cell.angle_beta   90.00
_cell.angle_gamma   90.00
#
_symmetry.space_group_name_H-M   'P 1'
#
loop_
_entity.id
_entity.type
_entity.pdbx_description
1 polymer ?
#
loop_
_entity_poly.entity_id
_entity_poly.type
_entity_poly.pdbx_seq_one_letter_code
_entity_poly.pdbx_strand_id
1 'polypeptide(L)'
;MNHDERNEALVEIWKEATDEVGQALREHYPSDNPIITIVDSGATGNFTQTRTLAGMKGLVTNPKGEFIPRPVKSSFREGLTVLEYFINTHGARKGLADTALRTADSGYLTRRLVDVSQDVIVREHDCGTERGIVVELAERQPGVDGQVTLIRDPYIETSAYARTLGIDAVDEAGNVVVARGEDLGDPEIDALLAAGSRR
;
A
#
# COMPACT_ATOMS: atom_id res chain seq x y z
N MET A 1 15.96 -19.94 -26.71
CA MET A 1 15.09 -20.00 -25.53
C MET A 1 15.39 -21.26 -24.76
N ASN A 2 16.01 -21.12 -23.60
CA ASN A 2 16.11 -22.19 -22.61
C ASN A 2 14.71 -22.48 -22.03
N HIS A 3 14.55 -23.64 -21.38
CA HIS A 3 13.30 -24.06 -20.74
C HIS A 3 12.77 -23.03 -19.72
N ASP A 4 13.68 -22.41 -18.97
CA ASP A 4 13.33 -21.45 -17.92
C ASP A 4 12.88 -20.11 -18.52
N GLU A 5 13.62 -19.58 -19.50
CA GLU A 5 13.22 -18.39 -20.27
C GLU A 5 11.83 -18.57 -20.93
N ARG A 6 11.55 -19.76 -21.44
CA ARG A 6 10.23 -20.08 -22.01
C ARG A 6 9.13 -20.02 -20.94
N ASN A 7 9.39 -20.52 -19.73
CA ASN A 7 8.40 -20.49 -18.66
C ASN A 7 8.14 -19.07 -18.16
N GLU A 8 9.18 -18.24 -18.03
CA GLU A 8 9.05 -16.82 -17.70
C GLU A 8 8.25 -16.07 -18.76
N ALA A 9 8.55 -16.29 -20.06
CA ALA A 9 7.79 -15.68 -21.15
C ALA A 9 6.30 -16.10 -21.12
N LEU A 10 6.00 -17.37 -20.84
CA LEU A 10 4.62 -17.84 -20.69
C LEU A 10 3.92 -17.21 -19.50
N VAL A 11 4.62 -16.98 -18.39
CA VAL A 11 4.07 -16.32 -17.21
C VAL A 11 3.65 -14.89 -17.54
N GLU A 12 4.47 -14.13 -18.26
CA GLU A 12 4.11 -12.76 -18.66
C GLU A 12 2.89 -12.73 -19.60
N ILE A 13 2.84 -13.60 -20.61
CA ILE A 13 1.67 -13.72 -21.50
C ILE A 13 0.38 -13.97 -20.70
N TRP A 14 0.44 -14.85 -19.71
CA TRP A 14 -0.75 -15.15 -18.91
C TRP A 14 -1.10 -14.07 -17.89
N LYS A 15 -0.12 -13.28 -17.41
CA LYS A 15 -0.40 -12.10 -16.59
C LYS A 15 -1.17 -11.07 -17.41
N GLU A 16 -0.67 -10.72 -18.60
CA GLU A 16 -1.31 -9.79 -19.53
C GLU A 16 -2.73 -10.25 -19.86
N ALA A 17 -2.93 -11.52 -20.23
CA ALA A 17 -4.25 -12.07 -20.52
C ALA A 17 -5.20 -12.00 -19.32
N THR A 18 -4.71 -12.24 -18.09
CA THR A 18 -5.55 -12.15 -16.88
C THR A 18 -5.96 -10.69 -16.61
N ASP A 19 -5.10 -9.72 -16.94
CA ASP A 19 -5.40 -8.30 -16.77
C ASP A 19 -6.39 -7.79 -17.82
N GLU A 20 -6.27 -8.22 -19.08
CA GLU A 20 -7.26 -7.97 -20.13
C GLU A 20 -8.65 -8.52 -19.75
N VAL A 21 -8.72 -9.75 -19.24
CA VAL A 21 -9.98 -10.33 -18.73
C VAL A 21 -10.54 -9.51 -17.56
N GLY A 22 -9.67 -9.00 -16.68
CA GLY A 22 -10.06 -8.11 -15.60
C GLY A 22 -10.69 -6.81 -16.09
N GLN A 23 -10.06 -6.18 -17.09
CA GLN A 23 -10.57 -4.94 -17.68
C GLN A 23 -11.90 -5.16 -18.41
N ALA A 24 -12.00 -6.19 -19.25
CA ALA A 24 -13.23 -6.54 -19.94
C ALA A 24 -14.38 -6.81 -18.95
N LEU A 25 -14.10 -7.42 -17.80
CA LEU A 25 -15.09 -7.66 -16.76
C LEU A 25 -15.58 -6.35 -16.10
N ARG A 26 -14.69 -5.37 -15.89
CA ARG A 26 -15.08 -4.03 -15.39
C ARG A 26 -16.00 -3.31 -16.37
N GLU A 27 -15.68 -3.38 -17.66
CA GLU A 27 -16.45 -2.72 -18.71
C GLU A 27 -17.80 -3.41 -18.95
N HIS A 28 -17.87 -4.72 -18.73
CA HIS A 28 -19.08 -5.51 -18.96
C HIS A 28 -20.11 -5.39 -17.82
N TYR A 29 -19.67 -5.37 -16.56
CA TYR A 29 -20.58 -5.33 -15.43
C TYR A 29 -21.06 -3.89 -15.15
N PRO A 30 -22.37 -3.66 -15.01
CA PRO A 30 -22.90 -2.35 -14.67
C PRO A 30 -22.65 -2.02 -13.18
N SER A 31 -22.65 -0.73 -12.86
CA SER A 31 -22.40 -0.23 -11.50
C SER A 31 -23.51 -0.55 -10.49
N ASP A 32 -24.70 -0.90 -10.96
CA ASP A 32 -25.82 -1.35 -10.15
C ASP A 32 -25.74 -2.85 -9.81
N ASN A 33 -24.76 -3.58 -10.35
CA ASN A 33 -24.53 -4.97 -9.99
C ASN A 33 -24.06 -5.05 -8.53
N PRO A 34 -24.74 -5.82 -7.65
CA PRO A 34 -24.39 -5.87 -6.23
C PRO A 34 -22.95 -6.29 -5.94
N ILE A 35 -22.36 -7.17 -6.77
CA ILE A 35 -20.97 -7.63 -6.59
C ILE A 35 -20.00 -6.48 -6.84
N ILE A 36 -20.26 -5.66 -7.87
CA ILE A 36 -19.44 -4.48 -8.18
C ILE A 36 -19.66 -3.41 -7.12
N THR A 37 -20.90 -3.12 -6.75
CA THR A 37 -21.22 -2.11 -5.75
C THR A 37 -20.53 -2.39 -4.42
N ILE A 38 -20.50 -3.64 -3.94
CA ILE A 38 -19.84 -4.01 -2.67
C ILE A 38 -18.32 -3.77 -2.70
N VAL A 39 -17.69 -4.07 -3.84
CA VAL A 39 -16.24 -3.89 -4.02
C VAL A 39 -15.89 -2.42 -4.18
N ASP A 40 -16.61 -1.70 -5.03
CA ASP A 40 -16.34 -0.30 -5.34
C ASP A 40 -16.70 0.65 -4.18
N SER A 41 -17.67 0.27 -3.33
CA SER A 41 -17.97 1.03 -2.11
C SER A 41 -16.93 0.85 -1.01
N GLY A 42 -15.93 -0.03 -1.19
CA GLY A 42 -14.94 -0.36 -0.17
C GLY A 42 -15.49 -1.14 1.02
N ALA A 43 -16.67 -1.76 0.91
CA ALA A 43 -17.30 -2.47 2.02
C ALA A 43 -16.57 -3.79 2.33
N THR A 44 -16.36 -4.63 1.30
CA THR A 44 -15.56 -5.84 1.42
C THR A 44 -15.14 -6.37 0.05
N GLY A 45 -14.12 -7.22 0.05
CA GLY A 45 -13.58 -7.86 -1.13
C GLY A 45 -12.71 -6.94 -1.99
N ASN A 46 -12.24 -7.47 -3.10
CA ASN A 46 -11.45 -6.72 -4.07
C ASN A 46 -11.78 -7.18 -5.49
N PHE A 47 -11.44 -6.35 -6.47
CA PHE A 47 -11.75 -6.66 -7.86
C PHE A 47 -11.04 -7.93 -8.38
N THR A 48 -9.88 -8.29 -7.82
CA THR A 48 -9.19 -9.54 -8.14
C THR A 48 -10.02 -10.78 -7.74
N GLN A 49 -10.76 -10.72 -6.63
CA GLN A 49 -11.70 -11.76 -6.21
C GLN A 49 -12.88 -11.84 -7.18
N THR A 50 -13.44 -10.71 -7.61
CA THR A 50 -14.49 -10.66 -8.64
C THR A 50 -14.01 -11.26 -9.97
N ARG A 51 -12.81 -10.90 -10.42
CA ARG A 51 -12.16 -11.48 -11.59
C ARG A 51 -12.02 -13.01 -11.48
N THR A 52 -11.62 -13.48 -10.30
CA THR A 52 -11.46 -14.92 -10.04
C THR A 52 -12.82 -15.65 -10.04
N LEU A 53 -13.89 -14.97 -9.60
CA LEU A 53 -15.23 -15.52 -9.53
C LEU A 53 -15.88 -15.68 -10.92
N ALA A 54 -15.78 -14.66 -11.78
CA ALA A 54 -16.56 -14.57 -13.01
C ALA A 54 -15.73 -14.44 -14.31
N GLY A 55 -14.42 -14.21 -14.22
CA GLY A 55 -13.50 -14.12 -15.37
C GLY A 55 -12.63 -15.36 -15.51
N MET A 56 -11.47 -15.34 -14.86
CA MET A 56 -10.57 -16.50 -14.77
C MET A 56 -9.76 -16.47 -13.47
N LYS A 57 -9.33 -17.63 -12.98
CA LYS A 57 -8.47 -17.71 -11.79
C LYS A 57 -7.04 -17.23 -12.05
N GLY A 58 -6.51 -17.46 -13.25
CA GLY A 58 -5.17 -17.04 -13.66
C GLY A 58 -4.07 -18.03 -13.26
N LEU A 59 -2.84 -17.53 -13.16
CA LEU A 59 -1.68 -18.33 -12.77
C LEU A 59 -1.78 -18.76 -11.29
N VAL A 60 -1.32 -19.98 -11.01
CA VAL A 60 -1.23 -20.55 -9.67
C VAL A 60 0.20 -20.95 -9.36
N THR A 61 0.55 -20.99 -8.07
CA THR A 61 1.91 -21.32 -7.62
C THR A 61 2.04 -22.79 -7.27
N ASN A 62 3.21 -23.36 -7.60
CA ASN A 62 3.61 -24.67 -7.13
C ASN A 62 4.09 -24.58 -5.65
N PRO A 63 4.33 -25.72 -4.95
CA PRO A 63 4.86 -25.70 -3.59
C PRO A 63 6.21 -24.98 -3.42
N LYS A 64 7.03 -24.94 -4.48
CA LYS A 64 8.30 -24.21 -4.49
C LYS A 64 8.10 -22.69 -4.53
N GLY A 65 6.92 -22.21 -4.89
CA GLY A 65 6.59 -20.79 -5.00
C GLY A 65 6.71 -20.24 -6.43
N GLU A 66 7.03 -21.08 -7.40
CA GLU A 66 7.11 -20.67 -8.82
C GLU A 66 5.73 -20.72 -9.45
N PHE A 67 5.47 -19.84 -10.42
CA PHE A 67 4.25 -19.91 -11.21
C PHE A 67 4.26 -21.14 -12.12
N ILE A 68 3.13 -21.86 -12.14
CA ILE A 68 2.91 -22.94 -13.10
C ILE A 68 2.61 -22.28 -14.45
N PRO A 69 3.38 -22.55 -15.53
CA PRO A 69 3.23 -21.86 -16.82
C PRO A 69 1.92 -22.19 -17.56
N ARG A 70 1.08 -23.05 -16.98
CA ARG A 70 -0.29 -23.35 -17.41
C ARG A 70 -1.26 -22.77 -16.37
N PRO A 71 -2.05 -21.74 -16.72
CA PRO A 71 -2.98 -21.12 -15.78
C PRO A 71 -4.23 -21.98 -15.58
N VAL A 72 -5.01 -21.62 -14.57
CA VAL A 72 -6.41 -22.03 -14.45
C VAL A 72 -7.26 -21.05 -15.26
N LYS A 73 -7.84 -21.54 -16.36
CA LYS A 73 -8.63 -20.72 -17.28
C LYS A 73 -10.05 -20.57 -16.80
N SER A 74 -10.59 -21.63 -16.19
CA SER A 74 -11.95 -21.65 -15.67
C SER A 74 -12.10 -20.67 -14.50
N SER A 75 -13.28 -20.04 -14.42
CA SER A 75 -13.71 -19.27 -13.25
C SER A 75 -14.40 -20.15 -12.21
N PHE A 76 -14.59 -19.66 -10.99
CA PHE A 76 -15.38 -20.38 -9.99
C PHE A 76 -16.87 -20.48 -10.36
N ARG A 77 -17.38 -19.54 -11.17
CA ARG A 77 -18.73 -19.63 -11.74
C ARG A 77 -18.88 -20.78 -12.74
N GLU A 78 -17.87 -21.00 -13.58
CA GLU A 78 -17.87 -22.09 -14.57
C GLU A 78 -17.58 -23.46 -13.94
N GLY A 79 -16.80 -23.46 -12.85
CA GLY A 79 -16.33 -24.65 -12.18
C GLY A 79 -14.97 -25.11 -12.72
N LEU A 80 -14.07 -25.47 -11.81
CA LEU A 80 -12.72 -25.90 -12.16
C LEU A 80 -12.72 -27.37 -12.58
N THR A 81 -11.90 -27.71 -13.57
CA THR A 81 -11.61 -29.11 -13.90
C THR A 81 -10.82 -29.79 -12.78
N VAL A 82 -10.77 -31.13 -12.76
CA VAL A 82 -10.04 -31.91 -11.76
C VAL A 82 -8.57 -31.46 -11.65
N LEU A 83 -7.91 -31.27 -12.79
CA LEU A 83 -6.51 -30.83 -12.82
C LEU A 83 -6.34 -29.40 -12.33
N GLU A 84 -7.20 -28.47 -12.77
CA GLU A 84 -7.17 -27.07 -12.34
C GLU A 84 -7.41 -26.94 -10.83
N TYR A 85 -8.37 -27.69 -10.30
CA TYR A 85 -8.62 -27.73 -8.87
C TYR A 85 -7.41 -28.29 -8.11
N PHE A 86 -6.84 -29.40 -8.58
CA PHE A 86 -5.66 -30.00 -7.97
C PHE A 86 -4.47 -29.04 -7.92
N ILE A 87 -4.14 -28.36 -9.03
CA ILE A 87 -3.01 -27.41 -9.04
C ILE A 87 -3.28 -26.19 -8.15
N ASN A 88 -4.53 -25.72 -8.06
CA ASN A 88 -4.93 -24.61 -7.20
C ASN A 88 -4.76 -24.92 -5.68
N THR A 89 -4.86 -26.20 -5.27
CA THR A 89 -4.68 -26.58 -3.86
C THR A 89 -3.28 -26.34 -3.30
N HIS A 90 -2.24 -26.37 -4.15
CA HIS A 90 -0.85 -26.19 -3.70
C HIS A 90 -0.65 -24.79 -3.08
N GLY A 91 -1.05 -23.75 -3.81
CA GLY A 91 -0.98 -22.37 -3.34
C GLY A 91 -1.87 -22.12 -2.11
N ALA A 92 -3.08 -22.68 -2.09
CA ALA A 92 -4.01 -22.51 -0.97
C ALA A 92 -3.47 -23.11 0.33
N ARG A 93 -2.95 -24.35 0.28
CA ARG A 93 -2.37 -25.00 1.47
C ARG A 93 -1.11 -24.30 1.96
N LYS A 94 -0.23 -23.89 1.05
CA LYS A 94 0.97 -23.12 1.38
C LYS A 94 0.62 -21.79 2.04
N GLY A 95 -0.37 -21.08 1.51
CA GLY A 95 -0.87 -19.84 2.10
C GLY A 95 -1.29 -20.00 3.56
N LEU A 96 -2.08 -21.03 3.89
CA LEU A 96 -2.49 -21.31 5.27
C LEU A 96 -1.30 -21.60 6.20
N ALA A 97 -0.33 -22.39 5.72
CA ALA A 97 0.87 -22.69 6.48
C ALA A 97 1.75 -21.45 6.70
N ASP A 98 1.96 -20.65 5.66
CA ASP A 98 2.75 -19.43 5.70
C ASP A 98 2.09 -18.38 6.62
N THR A 99 0.76 -18.28 6.65
CA THR A 99 0.05 -17.42 7.61
C THR A 99 0.31 -17.83 9.05
N ALA A 100 0.32 -19.13 9.35
CA ALA A 100 0.64 -19.61 10.69
C ALA A 100 2.09 -19.29 11.09
N LEU A 101 3.05 -19.50 10.19
CA LEU A 101 4.45 -19.15 10.41
C LEU A 101 4.65 -17.64 10.61
N ARG A 102 4.07 -16.81 9.73
CA ARG A 102 4.13 -15.35 9.83
C ARG A 102 3.50 -14.81 11.11
N THR A 103 2.45 -15.47 11.61
CA THR A 103 1.86 -15.14 12.91
C THR A 103 2.87 -15.37 14.05
N ALA A 104 3.60 -16.49 14.03
CA ALA A 104 4.62 -16.78 15.03
C ALA A 104 5.78 -15.77 14.97
N ASP A 105 6.28 -15.46 13.78
CA ASP A 105 7.36 -14.49 13.60
C ASP A 105 6.94 -13.07 14.03
N SER A 106 5.71 -12.67 13.70
CA SER A 106 5.15 -11.37 14.12
C SER A 106 5.01 -11.29 15.62
N GLY A 107 4.55 -12.36 16.28
CA GLY A 107 4.47 -12.44 17.73
C GLY A 107 5.85 -12.38 18.39
N TYR A 108 6.84 -13.05 17.82
CA TYR A 108 8.22 -12.99 18.30
C TYR A 108 8.82 -11.59 18.19
N LEU A 109 8.65 -10.93 17.03
CA LEU A 109 9.10 -9.55 16.84
C LEU A 109 8.42 -8.60 17.82
N THR A 110 7.09 -8.72 17.98
CA THR A 110 6.31 -7.89 18.91
C THR A 110 6.83 -8.07 20.34
N ARG A 111 7.10 -9.30 20.78
CA ARG A 111 7.69 -9.56 22.08
C ARG A 111 9.05 -8.86 22.24
N ARG A 112 9.93 -8.96 21.25
CA ARG A 112 11.25 -8.28 21.29
C ARG A 112 11.12 -6.76 21.37
N LEU A 113 10.17 -6.18 20.64
CA LEU A 113 9.89 -4.75 20.67
C LEU A 113 9.35 -4.32 22.04
N VAL A 114 8.46 -5.11 22.65
CA VAL A 114 7.98 -4.86 24.01
C VAL A 114 9.12 -4.98 25.00
N ASP A 115 9.90 -6.06 24.97
CA ASP A 115 11.00 -6.30 25.92
C ASP A 115 12.04 -5.16 25.94
N VAL A 116 12.34 -4.52 24.79
CA VAL A 116 13.28 -3.40 24.73
C VAL A 116 12.68 -2.05 25.12
N SER A 117 11.36 -1.86 24.94
CA SER A 117 10.68 -0.58 25.14
C SER A 117 9.78 -0.52 26.38
N GLN A 118 9.71 -1.59 27.17
CA GLN A 118 8.77 -1.73 28.28
C GLN A 118 8.92 -0.62 29.34
N ASP A 119 10.12 -0.10 29.52
CA ASP A 119 10.43 0.95 30.50
C ASP A 119 10.45 2.38 29.90
N VAL A 120 10.03 2.55 28.63
CA VAL A 120 9.92 3.85 27.98
C VAL A 120 8.61 4.53 28.41
N ILE A 121 8.72 5.40 29.42
CA ILE A 121 7.59 6.10 30.04
C ILE A 121 7.81 7.62 29.93
N VAL A 122 6.78 8.37 29.53
CA VAL A 122 6.80 9.84 29.55
C VAL A 122 6.78 10.32 31.01
N ARG A 123 7.89 10.93 31.46
CA ARG A 123 8.08 11.35 32.87
C ARG A 123 8.07 12.87 33.06
N GLU A 124 8.30 13.62 32.00
CA GLU A 124 8.35 15.08 32.01
C GLU A 124 7.52 15.65 30.86
N HIS A 125 7.02 16.88 31.03
CA HIS A 125 6.18 17.55 30.04
C HIS A 125 7.00 18.17 28.91
N ASP A 126 8.14 18.78 29.23
CA ASP A 126 9.04 19.40 28.27
C ASP A 126 10.49 19.26 28.76
N CYS A 127 11.35 18.71 27.92
CA CYS A 127 12.78 18.57 28.18
C CYS A 127 13.58 19.84 27.83
N GLY A 128 12.94 20.83 27.20
CA GLY A 128 13.51 22.13 26.83
C GLY A 128 14.51 22.08 25.68
N THR A 129 14.66 20.94 24.99
CA THR A 129 15.64 20.79 23.91
C THR A 129 15.20 21.52 22.64
N GLU A 130 16.15 22.11 21.93
CA GLU A 130 15.95 22.70 20.59
C GLU A 130 16.31 21.73 19.47
N ARG A 131 16.77 20.53 19.82
CA ARG A 131 17.15 19.51 18.84
C ARG A 131 15.88 18.85 18.28
N GLY A 132 15.78 18.84 16.96
CA GLY A 132 14.76 18.12 16.23
C GLY A 132 15.36 17.42 15.01
N ILE A 133 14.48 16.81 14.22
CA ILE A 133 14.80 16.29 12.88
C ILE A 133 14.08 17.15 11.84
N VAL A 134 14.69 17.33 10.68
CA VAL A 134 14.04 18.01 9.55
C VAL A 134 13.14 16.99 8.86
N VAL A 135 11.87 17.36 8.65
CA VAL A 135 10.88 16.54 7.95
C VAL A 135 10.49 17.28 6.67
N GLU A 136 10.44 16.56 5.56
CA GLU A 136 10.00 17.11 4.28
C GLU A 136 8.47 17.19 4.26
N LEU A 137 7.95 18.41 4.06
CA LEU A 137 6.50 18.66 3.95
C LEU A 137 6.02 18.73 2.51
N ALA A 138 6.87 19.17 1.58
CA ALA A 138 6.51 19.26 0.18
C ALA A 138 7.74 19.22 -0.72
N GLU A 139 7.60 18.57 -1.86
CA GLU A 139 8.58 18.62 -2.94
C GLU A 139 8.31 19.85 -3.80
N ARG A 140 9.38 20.61 -4.11
CA ARG A 140 9.32 21.72 -5.07
C ARG A 140 9.63 21.19 -6.46
N GLN A 141 8.60 21.06 -7.30
CA GLN A 141 8.81 20.73 -8.71
C GLN A 141 8.74 21.99 -9.60
N PRO A 142 9.69 22.15 -10.55
CA PRO A 142 9.58 23.17 -11.57
C PRO A 142 8.41 22.83 -12.49
N GLY A 143 7.35 23.64 -12.45
CA GLY A 143 6.22 23.53 -13.36
C GLY A 143 6.62 23.87 -14.79
N VAL A 144 5.82 23.41 -15.75
CA VAL A 144 6.02 23.57 -17.20
C VAL A 144 6.14 25.05 -17.61
N ASP A 145 5.56 25.97 -16.83
CA ASP A 145 5.57 27.43 -17.07
C ASP A 145 6.60 28.21 -16.23
N GLY A 146 7.54 27.52 -15.56
CA GLY A 146 8.54 28.16 -14.69
C GLY A 146 7.99 28.62 -13.32
N GLN A 147 6.71 28.36 -13.04
CA GLN A 147 6.14 28.47 -11.69
C GLN A 147 6.52 27.23 -10.86
N VAL A 148 6.98 27.46 -9.62
CA VAL A 148 7.27 26.37 -8.67
C VAL A 148 5.95 25.90 -8.09
N THR A 149 5.57 24.66 -8.37
CA THR A 149 4.42 24.03 -7.73
C THR A 149 4.93 23.23 -6.54
N LEU A 150 4.32 23.46 -5.37
CA LEU A 150 4.55 22.64 -4.17
C LEU A 150 3.65 21.41 -4.25
N ILE A 151 4.27 20.23 -4.26
CA ILE A 151 3.56 18.95 -4.22
C ILE A 151 3.68 18.41 -2.80
N ARG A 152 2.53 18.14 -2.18
CA ARG A 152 2.44 17.55 -0.83
C ARG A 152 3.21 16.23 -0.78
N ASP A 153 4.13 16.10 0.18
CA ASP A 153 4.88 14.85 0.36
C ASP A 153 3.95 13.70 0.80
N PRO A 154 4.09 12.48 0.25
CA PRO A 154 3.21 11.36 0.57
C PRO A 154 3.38 10.78 2.00
N TYR A 155 4.41 11.20 2.74
CA TYR A 155 4.70 10.72 4.09
C TYR A 155 4.28 11.71 5.19
N ILE A 156 3.64 12.82 4.87
CA ILE A 156 3.25 13.85 5.84
C ILE A 156 2.42 13.26 6.97
N GLU A 157 1.45 12.41 6.65
CA GLU A 157 0.53 11.80 7.61
C GLU A 157 1.26 10.91 8.63
N THR A 158 2.43 10.39 8.28
CA THR A 158 3.23 9.51 9.14
C THR A 158 4.43 10.19 9.80
N SER A 159 4.96 11.24 9.15
CA SER A 159 6.23 11.86 9.53
C SER A 159 6.04 13.21 10.22
N ALA A 160 5.09 14.03 9.76
CA ALA A 160 4.88 15.41 10.21
C ALA A 160 3.60 15.59 11.04
N TYR A 161 2.51 14.92 10.67
CA TYR A 161 1.24 15.01 11.39
C TYR A 161 1.39 14.52 12.84
N ALA A 162 0.71 15.21 13.78
CA ALA A 162 0.78 14.95 15.23
C ALA A 162 2.19 15.04 15.83
N ARG A 163 3.07 15.84 15.21
CA ARG A 163 4.37 16.24 15.77
C ARG A 163 4.30 17.65 16.32
N THR A 164 5.16 17.94 17.29
CA THR A 164 5.36 19.28 17.81
C THR A 164 6.58 19.94 17.17
N LEU A 165 6.46 21.24 16.86
CA LEU A 165 7.57 22.00 16.29
C LEU A 165 8.65 22.30 17.32
N GLY A 166 9.91 22.03 16.96
CA GLY A 166 11.08 22.38 17.76
C GLY A 166 11.60 23.82 17.51
N ILE A 167 11.20 24.43 16.39
CA ILE A 167 11.57 25.78 15.95
C ILE A 167 10.35 26.48 15.33
N ASP A 168 10.34 27.81 15.33
CA ASP A 168 9.32 28.59 14.65
C ASP A 168 9.41 28.36 13.14
N ALA A 169 8.29 27.99 12.51
CA ALA A 169 8.22 27.82 11.07
C ALA A 169 7.99 29.18 10.40
N VAL A 170 8.88 29.57 9.49
CA VAL A 170 8.89 30.92 8.91
C VAL A 170 8.63 30.90 7.40
N ASP A 171 7.87 31.88 6.93
CA ASP A 171 7.65 32.14 5.51
C ASP A 171 8.86 32.87 4.86
N GLU A 172 8.79 33.11 3.55
CA GLU A 172 9.83 33.87 2.83
C GLU A 172 9.91 35.35 3.27
N ALA A 173 8.86 35.89 3.90
CA ALA A 173 8.80 37.27 4.40
C ALA A 173 9.35 37.40 5.84
N GLY A 174 9.66 36.29 6.51
CA GLY A 174 10.15 36.25 7.89
C GLY A 174 9.05 36.30 8.95
N ASN A 175 7.78 36.11 8.57
CA ASN A 175 6.69 35.96 9.52
C ASN A 175 6.64 34.51 10.04
N VAL A 176 6.35 34.36 11.32
CA VAL A 176 6.11 33.04 11.92
C VAL A 176 4.71 32.58 11.51
N VAL A 177 4.65 31.45 10.82
CA VAL A 177 3.40 30.81 10.34
C VAL A 177 2.83 29.89 11.42
N VAL A 178 3.70 29.09 12.04
CA VAL A 178 3.37 28.19 13.16
C VAL A 178 4.48 28.32 14.20
N ALA A 179 4.10 28.50 15.47
CA ALA A 179 5.06 28.75 16.54
C ALA A 179 5.68 27.46 17.08
N ARG A 180 6.88 27.56 17.65
CA ARG A 180 7.54 26.47 18.38
C ARG A 180 6.62 25.96 19.50
N GLY A 181 6.54 24.63 19.61
CA GLY A 181 5.75 23.94 20.62
C GLY A 181 4.28 23.71 20.25
N GLU A 182 3.82 24.21 19.11
CA GLU A 182 2.50 23.88 18.57
C GLU A 182 2.48 22.48 17.96
N ASP A 183 1.33 21.80 18.11
CA ASP A 183 1.05 20.49 17.52
C ASP A 183 0.57 20.65 16.08
N LEU A 184 1.12 19.85 15.16
CA LEU A 184 0.82 19.92 13.74
C LEU A 184 -0.42 19.09 13.42
N GLY A 185 -1.56 19.77 13.24
CA GLY A 185 -2.78 19.22 12.67
C GLY A 185 -2.92 19.52 11.18
N ASP A 186 -4.07 19.15 10.61
CA ASP A 186 -4.38 19.46 9.20
C ASP A 186 -4.35 20.97 8.91
N PRO A 187 -4.95 21.86 9.73
CA PRO A 187 -4.94 23.30 9.45
C PRO A 187 -3.54 23.91 9.44
N GLU A 188 -2.67 23.50 10.37
CA GLU A 188 -1.31 24.00 10.50
C GLU A 188 -0.44 23.53 9.34
N ILE A 189 -0.60 22.26 8.91
CA ILE A 189 0.10 21.71 7.75
C ILE A 189 -0.33 22.43 6.46
N ASP A 190 -1.63 22.65 6.27
CA ASP A 190 -2.13 23.37 5.10
C ASP A 190 -1.66 24.84 5.10
N ALA A 191 -1.56 25.48 6.27
CA ALA A 191 -1.00 26.82 6.40
C ALA A 191 0.50 26.87 6.02
N LEU A 192 1.29 25.88 6.45
CA LEU A 192 2.71 25.75 6.09
C LEU A 192 2.90 25.53 4.58
N LEU A 193 2.04 24.68 3.98
CA LEU A 193 2.05 24.43 2.53
C LEU A 193 1.67 25.68 1.73
N ALA A 194 0.67 26.44 2.19
CA ALA A 194 0.24 27.68 1.54
C ALA A 194 1.28 28.80 1.65
N ALA A 195 1.99 28.88 2.78
CA ALA A 195 3.06 29.85 2.99
C ALA A 195 4.35 29.51 2.23
N GLY A 196 4.48 28.28 1.70
CA GLY A 196 5.70 27.81 1.05
C GLY A 196 6.91 27.84 1.98
N SER A 197 6.70 27.54 3.26
CA SER A 197 7.74 27.64 4.28
C SER A 197 8.96 26.76 3.94
N ARG A 198 10.14 27.26 4.30
CA ARG A 198 11.43 26.67 3.89
C ARG A 198 12.12 25.92 5.03
N ARG A 199 11.66 26.14 6.27
CA ARG A 199 12.22 25.67 7.54
C ARG A 199 11.18 25.66 8.63
#